data_AF-A0A7X7S0Z0-F1
#
_entry.id   AF-A0A7X7S0Z0-F1
#
_cell.length_a   1.000
_cell.length_b   1.000
_cell.length_c   1.000
_cell.angle_alpha   90.00
_cell.angle_beta   90.00
_cell.angle_gamma   90.00
#
_symmetry.space_group_name_H-M   'P 1'
#
loop_
_entity.id
_entity.type
_entity.pdbx_description
1 polymer ?
#
loop_
_entity_poly.entity_id
_entity_poly.type
_entity_poly.pdbx_seq_one_letter_code
_entity_poly.pdbx_strand_id
1 'polypeptide(L)'
;MSDKFPLLREISFIVRKGEVLVISGRSGHGKSTILELCAGLKNPTSGNVLWDGHDLAEFSRKQLLKERQSIGYMFQVHALISNYSVFENIALPLRARSEFSEKQINRRIRNMMDELNLFNIDSLFPEALSIGQLKTVALARALIGDPDVLLLDEPLSGVDPSTAQGMMNVLYEKNRSRPMCVIMVSHNTNVWDGFSPVKRVLESGRFTDQTLDMPVIKRQYGENIEVFR
;
A
#
# COMPACT_ATOMS: atom_id res chain seq x y z
N MET A 1 -11.10 -31.27 15.39
CA MET A 1 -11.34 -29.98 14.72
C MET A 1 -10.52 -28.95 15.46
N SER A 2 -9.45 -28.40 14.88
CA SER A 2 -8.64 -27.41 15.61
C SER A 2 -9.45 -26.12 15.75
N ASP A 3 -9.55 -25.57 16.96
CA ASP A 3 -10.04 -24.22 17.19
C ASP A 3 -9.24 -23.24 16.33
N LYS A 4 -9.85 -22.79 15.23
CA LYS A 4 -9.26 -21.75 14.37
C LYS A 4 -9.44 -20.43 15.11
N PHE A 5 -8.41 -20.03 15.86
CA PHE A 5 -8.36 -18.69 16.41
C PHE A 5 -8.40 -17.67 15.26
N PRO A 6 -9.28 -16.65 15.32
CA PRO A 6 -9.35 -15.62 14.30
C PRO A 6 -8.04 -14.82 14.26
N LEU A 7 -7.49 -14.65 13.05
CA LEU A 7 -6.22 -13.96 12.81
C LEU A 7 -6.30 -12.46 13.18
N LEU A 8 -7.44 -11.84 12.90
CA LEU A 8 -7.78 -10.46 13.27
C LEU A 8 -9.07 -10.48 14.09
N ARG A 9 -9.15 -9.62 15.11
CA ARG A 9 -10.23 -9.59 16.11
C ARG A 9 -10.60 -8.14 16.39
N GLU A 10 -11.84 -7.76 16.07
CA GLU A 10 -12.41 -6.44 16.40
C GLU A 10 -11.47 -5.26 16.06
N ILE A 11 -10.88 -5.33 14.86
CA ILE A 11 -10.06 -4.24 14.33
C ILE A 11 -10.99 -3.16 13.79
N SER A 12 -10.69 -1.90 14.10
CA SER A 12 -11.41 -0.75 13.56
C SER A 12 -10.47 0.44 13.47
N PHE A 13 -10.46 1.09 12.32
CA PHE A 13 -9.66 2.29 12.08
C PHE A 13 -10.20 3.06 10.86
N ILE A 14 -9.90 4.36 10.83
CA ILE A 14 -10.13 5.21 9.66
C ILE A 14 -8.77 5.75 9.22
N VAL A 15 -8.54 5.81 7.91
CA VAL A 15 -7.44 6.60 7.33
C VAL A 15 -8.03 7.55 6.31
N ARG A 16 -7.77 8.84 6.48
CA ARG A 16 -8.25 9.89 5.58
C ARG A 16 -7.21 10.22 4.53
N LYS A 17 -7.66 10.82 3.44
CA LYS A 17 -6.81 11.37 2.39
C LYS A 17 -5.78 12.33 2.97
N GLY A 18 -4.50 12.08 2.68
CA GLY A 18 -3.36 12.81 3.20
C GLY A 18 -2.80 12.26 4.51
N GLU A 19 -3.53 11.37 5.20
CA GLU A 19 -3.06 10.72 6.41
C GLU A 19 -2.18 9.51 6.10
N VAL A 20 -1.20 9.28 6.98
CA VAL A 20 -0.32 8.12 6.95
C VAL A 20 -0.58 7.30 8.21
N LEU A 21 -1.01 6.06 8.04
CA LEU A 21 -1.13 5.07 9.11
C LEU A 21 0.04 4.10 9.03
N VAL A 22 0.77 3.94 10.14
CA VAL A 22 1.83 2.95 10.30
C VAL A 22 1.42 1.90 11.33
N ILE A 23 1.27 0.67 10.87
CA ILE A 23 0.94 -0.51 11.67
C ILE A 23 2.22 -1.28 11.96
N SER A 24 2.58 -1.41 13.23
CA SER A 24 3.68 -2.25 13.70
C SER A 24 3.18 -3.49 14.42
N GLY A 25 4.08 -4.42 14.75
CA GLY A 25 3.75 -5.64 15.48
C GLY A 25 4.64 -6.80 15.07
N ARG A 26 4.56 -7.92 15.80
CA ARG A 26 5.36 -9.12 15.51
C ARG A 26 4.94 -9.76 14.18
N SER A 27 5.84 -10.52 13.55
CA SER A 27 5.53 -11.27 12.33
C SER A 27 4.41 -12.29 12.58
N GLY A 28 3.58 -12.56 11.57
CA GLY A 28 2.47 -13.52 11.68
C GLY A 28 1.22 -13.00 12.42
N HIS A 29 1.18 -11.73 12.84
CA HIS A 29 0.05 -11.16 13.58
C HIS A 29 -1.09 -10.61 12.71
N GLY A 30 -1.02 -10.82 11.39
CA GLY A 30 -2.08 -10.40 10.45
C GLY A 30 -1.90 -9.02 9.82
N LYS A 31 -0.72 -8.38 9.95
CA LYS A 31 -0.45 -7.06 9.37
C LYS A 31 -0.65 -7.01 7.85
N SER A 32 -0.05 -7.94 7.11
CA SER A 32 -0.25 -8.07 5.65
C SER A 32 -1.70 -8.40 5.31
N THR A 33 -2.39 -9.17 6.16
CA THR A 33 -3.83 -9.46 5.98
C THR A 33 -4.67 -8.20 6.04
N ILE A 34 -4.34 -7.23 6.91
CA ILE A 34 -5.03 -5.93 6.94
C ILE A 34 -4.87 -5.24 5.58
N LEU A 35 -3.65 -5.15 5.04
CA LEU A 35 -3.43 -4.54 3.72
C LEU A 35 -4.18 -5.28 2.59
N GLU A 36 -4.24 -6.62 2.63
CA GLU A 36 -4.99 -7.41 1.65
C GLU A 36 -6.50 -7.20 1.75
N LEU A 37 -7.05 -7.00 2.97
CA LEU A 37 -8.44 -6.62 3.18
C LEU A 37 -8.70 -5.21 2.64
N CYS A 38 -7.81 -4.25 2.94
CA CYS A 38 -7.87 -2.88 2.40
C CYS A 38 -7.87 -2.85 0.87
N ALA A 39 -7.07 -3.72 0.24
CA ALA A 39 -6.97 -3.86 -1.21
C ALA A 39 -8.15 -4.62 -1.85
N GLY A 40 -9.07 -5.13 -1.03
CA GLY A 40 -10.15 -6.03 -1.46
C GLY A 40 -9.63 -7.35 -2.06
N LEU A 41 -8.40 -7.77 -1.75
CA LEU A 41 -7.82 -9.05 -2.18
C LEU A 41 -8.32 -10.22 -1.32
N LYS A 42 -8.74 -9.91 -0.09
CA LYS A 42 -9.42 -10.83 0.83
C LYS A 42 -10.74 -10.21 1.28
N ASN A 43 -11.68 -11.07 1.68
CA ASN A 43 -12.92 -10.65 2.33
C ASN A 43 -12.81 -10.89 3.84
N PRO A 44 -13.30 -9.95 4.67
CA PRO A 44 -13.37 -10.17 6.11
C PRO A 44 -14.34 -11.32 6.42
N THR A 45 -14.09 -12.03 7.53
CA THR A 45 -15.05 -13.04 8.03
C THR A 45 -16.27 -12.35 8.68
N SER A 46 -16.07 -11.18 9.27
CA SER A 46 -17.10 -10.31 9.82
C SER A 46 -16.61 -8.86 9.82
N GLY A 47 -17.53 -7.90 9.79
CA GLY A 47 -17.21 -6.47 9.65
C GLY A 47 -17.14 -6.04 8.19
N ASN A 48 -16.82 -4.76 7.98
CA ASN A 48 -16.89 -4.13 6.67
C ASN A 48 -15.60 -3.38 6.35
N VAL A 49 -15.25 -3.35 5.07
CA VAL A 49 -14.16 -2.54 4.54
C VAL A 49 -14.76 -1.51 3.61
N LEU A 50 -14.68 -0.24 3.98
CA LEU A 50 -15.32 0.85 3.25
C LEU A 50 -14.28 1.65 2.47
N TRP A 51 -14.55 1.93 1.20
CA TRP A 51 -13.84 2.91 0.40
C TRP A 51 -14.78 4.07 0.04
N ASP A 52 -14.45 5.27 0.51
CA ASP A 52 -15.23 6.49 0.31
C ASP A 52 -16.68 6.30 0.80
N GLY A 53 -16.82 5.54 1.90
CA GLY A 53 -18.12 5.18 2.49
C GLY A 53 -18.86 4.03 1.82
N HIS A 54 -18.34 3.45 0.75
CA HIS A 54 -18.93 2.29 0.08
C HIS A 54 -18.28 0.99 0.52
N ASP A 55 -19.09 -0.01 0.88
CA ASP A 55 -18.57 -1.33 1.25
C ASP A 55 -18.03 -2.08 0.03
N LEU A 56 -16.76 -2.52 0.11
CA LEU A 56 -16.12 -3.31 -0.92
C LEU A 56 -16.87 -4.63 -1.18
N ALA A 57 -17.58 -5.18 -0.20
CA ALA A 57 -18.38 -6.39 -0.35
C ALA A 57 -19.58 -6.21 -1.29
N GLU A 58 -20.07 -4.98 -1.45
CA GLU A 58 -21.21 -4.65 -2.33
C GLU A 58 -20.77 -4.39 -3.78
N PHE A 59 -19.48 -4.26 -4.04
CA PHE A 59 -18.98 -4.01 -5.38
C PHE A 59 -19.10 -5.23 -6.27
N SER A 60 -19.67 -5.03 -7.46
CA SER A 60 -19.52 -5.99 -8.54
C SER A 60 -18.04 -6.16 -8.90
N ARG A 61 -17.69 -7.30 -9.50
CA ARG A 61 -16.32 -7.55 -9.98
C ARG A 61 -15.77 -6.41 -10.85
N LYS A 62 -16.61 -5.79 -11.69
CA LYS A 62 -16.23 -4.67 -12.55
C LYS A 62 -15.92 -3.40 -11.74
N GLN A 63 -16.73 -3.10 -10.72
CA GLN A 63 -16.47 -1.97 -9.82
C GLN A 63 -15.18 -2.21 -9.05
N LEU A 64 -15.01 -3.39 -8.42
CA LEU A 64 -13.79 -3.72 -7.68
C LEU A 64 -12.52 -3.61 -8.54
N LEU A 65 -12.57 -4.05 -9.80
CA LEU A 65 -11.43 -3.92 -10.73
C LEU A 65 -11.12 -2.46 -11.06
N LYS A 66 -12.15 -1.62 -11.24
CA LYS A 66 -11.98 -0.18 -11.48
C LYS A 66 -11.38 0.49 -10.26
N GLU A 67 -11.92 0.23 -9.08
CA GLU A 67 -11.43 0.82 -7.84
C GLU A 67 -9.99 0.40 -7.55
N ARG A 68 -9.62 -0.87 -7.77
CA ARG A 68 -8.22 -1.32 -7.65
C ARG A 68 -7.22 -0.56 -8.54
N GLN A 69 -7.66 0.13 -9.61
CA GLN A 69 -6.77 0.99 -10.41
C GLN A 69 -6.35 2.26 -9.65
N SER A 70 -7.09 2.65 -8.62
CA SER A 70 -6.77 3.75 -7.71
C SER A 70 -6.00 3.28 -6.45
N ILE A 71 -5.68 1.98 -6.34
CA ILE A 71 -4.84 1.44 -5.25
C ILE A 71 -3.44 1.15 -5.78
N GLY A 72 -2.43 1.76 -5.14
CA GLY A 72 -1.04 1.33 -5.24
C GLY A 72 -0.75 0.29 -4.16
N TYR A 73 -0.22 -0.88 -4.53
CA TYR A 73 0.20 -1.89 -3.56
C TYR A 73 1.67 -2.27 -3.78
N MET A 74 2.51 -2.04 -2.77
CA MET A 74 3.85 -2.61 -2.66
C MET A 74 3.88 -3.80 -1.68
N PHE A 75 4.01 -5.01 -2.22
CA PHE A 75 4.05 -6.25 -1.44
C PHE A 75 5.40 -6.46 -0.73
N GLN A 76 5.39 -7.23 0.37
CA GLN A 76 6.60 -7.55 1.14
C GLN A 76 7.65 -8.24 0.27
N VAL A 77 7.22 -9.27 -0.46
CA VAL A 77 7.97 -9.79 -1.61
C VAL A 77 7.66 -8.84 -2.76
N HIS A 78 8.66 -8.22 -3.37
CA HIS A 78 8.52 -7.17 -4.40
C HIS A 78 7.48 -7.47 -5.50
N ALA A 79 7.16 -8.75 -5.71
CA ALA A 79 6.12 -9.25 -6.60
C ALA A 79 6.28 -8.71 -8.03
N LEU A 80 7.52 -8.49 -8.46
CA LEU A 80 7.85 -8.16 -9.84
C LEU A 80 7.68 -9.41 -10.69
N ILE A 81 7.23 -9.23 -11.92
CA ILE A 81 7.09 -10.28 -12.90
C ILE A 81 8.49 -10.58 -13.46
N SER A 82 9.02 -11.78 -13.19
CA SER A 82 10.38 -12.19 -13.58
C SER A 82 10.68 -12.08 -15.07
N ASN A 83 9.72 -12.41 -15.94
CA ASN A 83 9.93 -12.35 -17.39
C ASN A 83 9.66 -10.96 -17.98
N TYR A 84 9.47 -9.94 -17.14
CA TYR A 84 9.28 -8.55 -17.56
C TYR A 84 10.49 -7.73 -17.12
N SER A 85 10.96 -6.85 -17.99
CA SER A 85 11.95 -5.84 -17.64
C SER A 85 11.46 -4.88 -16.55
N VAL A 86 12.36 -4.07 -16.00
CA VAL A 86 12.01 -2.98 -15.07
C VAL A 86 10.96 -2.06 -15.69
N PHE A 87 11.18 -1.63 -16.94
CA PHE A 87 10.23 -0.79 -17.65
C PHE A 87 8.85 -1.45 -17.73
N GLU A 88 8.79 -2.71 -18.14
CA GLU A 88 7.52 -3.43 -18.30
C GLU A 88 6.80 -3.64 -16.97
N ASN A 89 7.54 -3.92 -15.89
CA ASN A 89 6.98 -4.03 -14.55
C ASN A 89 6.33 -2.72 -14.10
N ILE A 90 7.00 -1.57 -14.30
CA ILE A 90 6.45 -0.26 -13.94
C ILE A 90 5.29 0.12 -14.87
N ALA A 91 5.30 -0.32 -16.14
CA ALA A 91 4.23 -0.02 -17.10
C ALA A 91 2.89 -0.70 -16.81
N LEU A 92 2.89 -1.82 -16.08
CA LEU A 92 1.69 -2.65 -15.85
C LEU A 92 0.44 -1.86 -15.42
N PRO A 93 0.47 -1.00 -14.39
CA PRO A 93 -0.73 -0.30 -13.93
C PRO A 93 -1.24 0.72 -14.96
N LEU A 94 -0.33 1.33 -15.72
CA LEU A 94 -0.70 2.26 -16.79
C LEU A 94 -1.31 1.53 -17.98
N ARG A 95 -0.76 0.37 -18.37
CA ARG A 95 -1.29 -0.45 -19.48
C ARG A 95 -2.64 -1.09 -19.17
N ALA A 96 -2.95 -1.31 -17.89
CA ALA A 96 -4.27 -1.75 -17.45
C ALA A 96 -5.36 -0.67 -17.61
N ARG A 97 -4.97 0.56 -17.92
CA ARG A 97 -5.81 1.74 -18.06
C ARG A 97 -5.84 2.20 -19.51
N SER A 98 -7.02 2.16 -20.13
CA SER A 98 -7.19 2.42 -21.58
C SER A 98 -6.91 3.86 -22.00
N GLU A 99 -6.83 4.80 -21.06
CA GLU A 99 -6.61 6.23 -21.33
C GLU A 99 -5.16 6.62 -21.64
N PHE A 100 -4.18 5.73 -21.42
CA PHE A 100 -2.77 6.04 -21.67
C PHE A 100 -2.27 5.46 -22.99
N SER A 101 -1.78 6.32 -23.87
CA SER A 101 -0.99 5.90 -25.02
C SER A 101 0.42 5.44 -24.59
N GLU A 102 1.05 4.55 -25.36
CA GLU A 102 2.42 4.11 -25.10
C GLU A 102 3.42 5.29 -25.02
N LYS A 103 3.20 6.38 -25.77
CA LYS A 103 4.02 7.60 -25.66
C LYS A 103 3.90 8.26 -24.28
N GLN A 104 2.68 8.32 -23.73
CA GLN A 104 2.45 8.86 -22.37
C GLN A 104 3.02 7.93 -21.30
N ILE A 105 2.89 6.61 -21.48
CA ILE A 105 3.45 5.59 -20.59
C ILE A 105 4.97 5.74 -20.52
N ASN A 106 5.64 5.74 -21.67
CA ASN A 106 7.10 5.95 -21.76
C ASN A 106 7.56 7.21 -21.02
N ARG A 107 6.88 8.34 -21.25
CA ARG A 107 7.23 9.61 -20.59
C ARG A 107 7.06 9.54 -19.08
N ARG A 108 5.94 8.98 -18.59
CA ARG A 108 5.66 8.84 -17.15
C ARG A 108 6.69 7.94 -16.46
N ILE A 109 7.03 6.81 -17.08
CA ILE A 109 7.99 5.86 -16.52
C ILE A 109 9.38 6.48 -16.42
N ARG A 110 9.85 7.17 -17.45
CA ARG A 110 11.16 7.85 -17.39
C ARG A 110 11.22 8.85 -16.24
N ASN A 111 10.21 9.71 -16.11
CA ASN A 111 10.15 10.66 -15.00
C ASN A 111 10.16 9.95 -13.63
N MET A 112 9.39 8.86 -13.47
CA MET A 112 9.36 8.09 -12.23
C MET A 112 10.71 7.41 -11.93
N MET A 113 11.38 6.88 -12.95
CA MET A 113 12.71 6.29 -12.81
C MET A 113 13.76 7.33 -12.43
N ASP A 114 13.70 8.53 -13.01
CA ASP A 114 14.57 9.65 -12.66
C ASP A 114 14.35 10.11 -11.21
N GLU A 115 13.09 10.28 -10.78
CA GLU A 115 12.73 10.63 -9.40
C GLU A 115 13.27 9.62 -8.37
N LEU A 116 13.31 8.34 -8.74
CA LEU A 116 13.75 7.24 -7.89
C LEU A 116 15.21 6.82 -8.10
N ASN A 117 15.98 7.57 -8.89
CA ASN A 117 17.39 7.28 -9.22
C ASN A 117 17.62 5.89 -9.84
N LEU A 118 16.68 5.40 -10.65
CA LEU A 118 16.76 4.13 -11.36
C LEU A 118 17.40 4.31 -12.74
N PHE A 119 18.69 4.62 -12.78
CA PHE A 119 19.40 4.94 -14.03
C PHE A 119 19.89 3.69 -14.77
N ASN A 120 19.68 3.64 -16.08
CA ASN A 120 20.23 2.62 -17.00
C ASN A 120 19.86 1.16 -16.64
N ILE A 121 18.74 0.94 -15.97
CA ILE A 121 18.26 -0.40 -15.61
C ILE A 121 16.91 -0.75 -16.24
N ASP A 122 16.37 0.10 -17.10
CA ASP A 122 15.03 -0.02 -17.68
C ASP A 122 14.84 -1.33 -18.46
N SER A 123 15.89 -1.80 -19.13
CA SER A 123 15.90 -3.06 -19.88
C SER A 123 16.33 -4.29 -19.05
N LEU A 124 16.73 -4.10 -17.78
CA LEU A 124 17.13 -5.22 -16.92
C LEU A 124 15.92 -5.98 -16.39
N PHE A 125 16.14 -7.25 -16.07
CA PHE A 125 15.14 -8.13 -15.44
C PHE A 125 15.37 -8.23 -13.93
N PRO A 126 14.35 -8.58 -13.13
CA PRO A 126 14.44 -8.63 -11.67
C PRO A 126 15.64 -9.42 -11.12
N GLU A 127 16.04 -10.50 -11.79
CA GLU A 127 17.16 -11.36 -11.37
C GLU A 127 18.52 -10.64 -11.41
N ALA A 128 18.63 -9.54 -12.16
CA ALA A 128 19.85 -8.74 -12.27
C ALA A 128 19.90 -7.57 -11.27
N LEU A 129 18.88 -7.39 -10.43
CA LEU A 129 18.75 -6.22 -9.56
C LEU A 129 19.16 -6.52 -8.11
N SER A 130 19.71 -5.50 -7.44
CA SER A 130 19.89 -5.54 -5.99
C SER A 130 18.54 -5.50 -5.26
N ILE A 131 18.51 -5.92 -3.99
CA ILE A 131 17.30 -5.84 -3.15
C ILE A 131 16.76 -4.41 -3.07
N GLY A 132 17.65 -3.41 -2.94
CA GLY A 132 17.28 -2.01 -2.96
C GLY A 132 16.60 -1.62 -4.27
N GLN A 133 17.19 -1.96 -5.42
CA GLN A 133 16.59 -1.71 -6.74
C GLN A 133 15.25 -2.42 -6.90
N LEU A 134 15.12 -3.68 -6.47
CA LEU A 134 13.86 -4.42 -6.49
C LEU A 134 12.77 -3.71 -5.66
N LYS A 135 13.10 -3.20 -4.47
CA LYS A 135 12.14 -2.44 -3.63
C LYS A 135 11.75 -1.13 -4.31
N THR A 136 12.72 -0.41 -4.86
CA THR A 136 12.49 0.86 -5.54
C THR A 136 11.63 0.68 -6.79
N VAL A 137 11.85 -0.37 -7.60
CA VAL A 137 10.99 -0.70 -8.77
C VAL A 137 9.58 -1.09 -8.33
N ALA A 138 9.43 -1.86 -7.24
CA ALA A 138 8.12 -2.20 -6.71
C ALA A 138 7.35 -0.96 -6.21
N LEU A 139 8.05 -0.01 -5.57
CA LEU A 139 7.47 1.28 -5.18
C LEU A 139 7.08 2.12 -6.41
N ALA A 140 7.95 2.20 -7.42
CA ALA A 140 7.68 2.90 -8.68
C ALA A 140 6.39 2.39 -9.31
N ARG A 141 6.23 1.06 -9.40
CA ARG A 141 5.01 0.41 -9.91
C ARG A 141 3.79 0.74 -9.06
N ALA A 142 3.90 0.79 -7.73
CA ALA A 142 2.78 1.14 -6.87
C ALA A 142 2.34 2.60 -7.05
N LEU A 143 3.28 3.52 -7.33
CA LEU A 143 3.00 4.96 -7.42
C LEU A 143 2.62 5.46 -8.81
N ILE A 144 3.07 4.78 -9.88
CA ILE A 144 2.98 5.30 -11.27
C ILE A 144 1.56 5.62 -11.74
N GLY A 145 0.55 4.95 -11.16
CA GLY A 145 -0.86 5.14 -11.47
C GLY A 145 -1.50 6.37 -10.85
N ASP A 146 -0.75 7.17 -10.08
CA ASP A 146 -1.27 8.28 -9.26
C ASP A 146 -2.37 7.81 -8.29
N PRO A 147 -2.10 6.80 -7.43
CA PRO A 147 -3.13 6.16 -6.62
C PRO A 147 -3.75 7.12 -5.61
N ASP A 148 -4.99 6.84 -5.21
CA ASP A 148 -5.65 7.56 -4.11
C ASP A 148 -5.40 6.86 -2.76
N VAL A 149 -5.16 5.53 -2.79
CA VAL A 149 -4.77 4.72 -1.64
C VAL A 149 -3.44 4.02 -1.93
N LEU A 150 -2.47 4.15 -1.04
CA LEU A 150 -1.17 3.48 -1.14
C LEU A 150 -0.98 2.52 0.04
N LEU A 151 -0.79 1.23 -0.28
CA LEU A 151 -0.59 0.15 0.67
C LEU A 151 0.85 -0.36 0.58
N LEU A 152 1.59 -0.30 1.69
CA LEU A 152 3.02 -0.62 1.73
C LEU A 152 3.30 -1.70 2.77
N ASP A 153 3.81 -2.85 2.34
CA ASP A 153 4.18 -3.95 3.24
C ASP A 153 5.71 -4.07 3.36
N GLU A 154 6.26 -3.66 4.51
CA GLU A 154 7.70 -3.61 4.80
C GLU A 154 8.52 -2.99 3.65
N PRO A 155 8.22 -1.74 3.25
CA PRO A 155 8.77 -1.15 2.02
C PRO A 155 10.30 -0.91 2.09
N LEU A 156 10.87 -0.75 3.29
CA LEU A 156 12.29 -0.44 3.49
C LEU A 156 13.11 -1.64 4.00
N SER A 157 12.49 -2.80 4.20
CA SER A 157 13.20 -3.97 4.72
C SER A 157 14.26 -4.46 3.73
N GLY A 158 15.50 -4.62 4.21
CA GLY A 158 16.64 -5.05 3.40
C GLY A 158 17.22 -3.98 2.46
N VAL A 159 16.79 -2.72 2.60
CA VAL A 159 17.27 -1.59 1.81
C VAL A 159 18.35 -0.82 2.57
N ASP A 160 19.39 -0.36 1.87
CA ASP A 160 20.43 0.49 2.48
C ASP A 160 19.88 1.89 2.83
N PRO A 161 20.47 2.61 3.79
CA PRO A 161 19.95 3.90 4.24
C PRO A 161 19.81 4.96 3.14
N SER A 162 20.70 4.97 2.15
CA SER A 162 20.67 5.96 1.07
C SER A 162 19.49 5.72 0.14
N THR A 163 19.30 4.47 -0.30
CA THR A 163 18.15 4.08 -1.13
C THR A 163 16.84 4.29 -0.38
N ALA A 164 16.79 3.93 0.91
CA ALA A 164 15.62 4.14 1.75
C ALA A 164 15.23 5.62 1.84
N GLN A 165 16.21 6.51 2.05
CA GLN A 165 15.97 7.95 2.07
C GLN A 165 15.43 8.47 0.73
N GLY A 166 15.98 8.00 -0.40
CA GLY A 166 15.48 8.36 -1.72
C GLY A 166 14.02 7.95 -1.93
N MET A 167 13.67 6.71 -1.56
CA MET A 167 12.29 6.21 -1.62
C MET A 167 11.34 7.03 -0.74
N MET A 168 11.75 7.35 0.49
CA MET A 168 10.95 8.17 1.40
C MET A 168 10.74 9.59 0.87
N ASN A 169 11.77 10.20 0.29
CA ASN A 169 11.65 11.54 -0.29
C ASN A 169 10.63 11.57 -1.43
N VAL A 170 10.69 10.59 -2.35
CA VAL A 170 9.69 10.49 -3.44
C VAL A 170 8.29 10.28 -2.86
N LEU A 171 8.13 9.39 -1.89
CA LEU A 171 6.83 9.15 -1.27
C LEU A 171 6.27 10.42 -0.61
N TYR A 172 7.12 11.17 0.10
CA TYR A 172 6.76 12.43 0.75
C TYR A 172 6.30 13.47 -0.26
N GLU A 173 7.08 13.69 -1.33
CA GLU A 173 6.75 14.67 -2.37
C GLU A 173 5.49 14.29 -3.16
N LYS A 174 5.27 12.98 -3.43
CA LYS A 174 4.03 12.51 -4.05
C LYS A 174 2.83 12.76 -3.15
N ASN A 175 2.91 12.40 -1.86
CA ASN A 175 1.79 12.62 -0.94
C ASN A 175 1.53 14.12 -0.70
N ARG A 176 2.57 14.96 -0.71
CA ARG A 176 2.43 16.41 -0.57
C ARG A 176 1.76 17.06 -1.79
N SER A 177 2.13 16.63 -3.00
CA SER A 177 1.61 17.19 -4.26
C SER A 177 0.21 16.65 -4.62
N ARG A 178 -0.05 15.38 -4.32
CA ARG A 178 -1.34 14.72 -4.47
C ARG A 178 -1.60 13.89 -3.21
N PRO A 179 -2.32 14.45 -2.21
CA PRO A 179 -2.64 13.72 -0.98
C PRO A 179 -3.28 12.37 -1.25
N MET A 180 -2.71 11.33 -0.64
CA MET A 180 -3.14 9.92 -0.71
C MET A 180 -3.47 9.44 0.70
N CYS A 181 -4.34 8.44 0.80
CA CYS A 181 -4.44 7.62 2.02
C CYS A 181 -3.29 6.62 2.02
N VAL A 182 -2.35 6.71 2.96
CA VAL A 182 -1.20 5.80 3.02
C VAL A 182 -1.34 4.86 4.22
N ILE A 183 -1.30 3.55 3.97
CA ILE A 183 -1.29 2.53 5.02
C ILE A 183 -0.05 1.68 4.84
N MET A 184 0.70 1.57 5.92
CA MET A 184 1.98 0.91 5.90
C MET A 184 2.13 -0.04 7.05
N VAL A 185 2.70 -1.19 6.75
CA VAL A 185 3.16 -2.15 7.74
C VAL A 185 4.67 -2.05 7.83
N SER A 186 5.19 -1.84 9.05
CA SER A 186 6.63 -1.82 9.28
C SER A 186 7.04 -2.24 10.68
N HIS A 187 8.19 -2.94 10.77
CA HIS A 187 8.88 -3.21 12.03
C HIS A 187 9.61 -2.00 12.62
N ASN A 188 10.03 -1.04 11.77
CA ASN A 188 10.72 0.18 12.21
C ASN A 188 9.83 1.38 11.93
N THR A 189 9.11 1.87 12.93
CA THR A 189 8.16 2.97 12.75
C THR A 189 8.79 4.35 12.80
N ASN A 190 9.99 4.49 13.39
CA ASN A 190 10.62 5.78 13.63
C ASN A 190 11.15 6.43 12.35
N VAL A 191 11.53 5.64 11.36
CA VAL A 191 11.96 6.18 10.04
C VAL A 191 10.83 6.94 9.33
N TRP A 192 9.58 6.76 9.76
CA TRP A 192 8.42 7.41 9.18
C TRP A 192 7.97 8.67 9.92
N ASP A 193 8.67 9.10 10.98
CA ASP A 193 8.25 10.25 11.80
C ASP A 193 8.13 11.55 11.02
N GLY A 194 8.92 11.71 9.94
CA GLY A 194 8.82 12.86 9.02
C GLY A 194 7.45 12.98 8.31
N PHE A 195 6.66 11.91 8.27
CA PHE A 195 5.31 11.90 7.71
C PHE A 195 4.23 12.27 8.74
N SER A 196 4.61 12.51 10.01
CA SER A 196 3.68 12.69 11.13
C SER A 196 2.59 11.60 11.19
N PRO A 197 2.96 10.31 11.17
CA PRO A 197 2.00 9.24 10.99
C PRO A 197 1.18 8.99 12.26
N VAL A 198 -0.05 8.51 12.06
CA VAL A 198 -0.77 7.78 13.09
C VAL A 198 -0.08 6.42 13.23
N LYS A 199 0.40 6.09 14.44
CA LYS A 199 1.00 4.78 14.72
C LYS A 199 0.01 3.89 15.48
N ARG A 200 -0.05 2.62 15.11
CA ARG A 200 -0.84 1.58 15.81
C ARG A 200 0.00 0.31 15.94
N VAL A 201 -0.10 -0.37 17.07
CA VAL A 201 0.57 -1.65 17.30
C VAL A 201 -0.46 -2.77 17.24
N LEU A 202 -0.21 -3.77 16.40
CA LEU A 202 -1.03 -4.97 16.24
C LEU A 202 -0.45 -6.13 17.05
N GLU A 203 -1.18 -6.56 18.08
CA GLU A 203 -0.80 -7.66 18.97
C GLU A 203 -1.92 -8.70 19.08
N SER A 204 -1.59 -9.97 18.85
CA SER A 204 -2.55 -11.08 18.84
C SER A 204 -3.83 -10.80 18.03
N GLY A 205 -3.71 -10.08 16.90
CA GLY A 205 -4.85 -9.75 16.05
C GLY A 205 -5.74 -8.60 16.55
N ARG A 206 -5.32 -7.82 17.56
CA ARG A 206 -6.00 -6.62 18.06
C ARG A 206 -5.06 -5.42 18.04
N PHE A 207 -5.57 -4.21 17.86
CA PHE A 207 -4.78 -3.01 18.15
C PHE A 207 -4.66 -2.84 19.68
N THR A 208 -3.45 -2.50 20.15
CA THR A 208 -3.20 -2.24 21.57
C THR A 208 -3.90 -0.98 22.06
N ASP A 209 -4.02 0.02 21.16
CA ASP A 209 -4.54 1.34 21.48
C ASP A 209 -5.95 1.48 20.89
N GLN A 210 -6.99 1.21 21.70
CA GLN A 210 -8.39 1.21 21.25
C GLN A 210 -9.02 2.61 21.11
N THR A 211 -8.28 3.69 21.37
CA THR A 211 -8.86 4.90 21.96
C THR A 211 -9.17 6.09 21.05
N LEU A 212 -8.80 6.11 19.77
CA LEU A 212 -8.88 7.38 19.00
C LEU A 212 -10.04 7.51 18.00
N ASP A 213 -10.56 6.42 17.41
CA ASP A 213 -11.54 6.54 16.30
C ASP A 213 -12.89 5.85 16.56
N MET A 214 -12.98 5.01 17.60
CA MET A 214 -14.16 4.19 17.90
C MET A 214 -15.48 4.97 18.03
N PRO A 215 -15.54 6.13 18.71
CA PRO A 215 -16.81 6.87 18.86
C PRO A 215 -17.34 7.42 17.53
N VAL A 216 -16.45 7.85 16.63
CA VAL A 216 -16.84 8.40 15.31
C VAL A 216 -17.25 7.28 14.36
N ILE A 217 -16.48 6.18 14.32
CA ILE A 217 -16.79 4.99 13.52
C ILE A 217 -18.14 4.40 13.95
N LYS A 218 -18.33 4.16 15.26
CA LYS A 218 -19.58 3.57 15.77
C LYS A 218 -20.80 4.44 15.51
N ARG A 219 -20.66 5.77 15.61
CA ARG A 219 -21.78 6.71 15.41
C ARG A 219 -22.16 6.86 13.94
N GLN A 220 -21.20 6.73 13.02
CA GLN A 220 -21.43 7.00 11.60
C GLN A 220 -21.60 5.73 10.75
N TYR A 221 -21.04 4.60 11.17
CA TYR A 221 -20.91 3.41 10.33
C TYR A 221 -21.26 2.08 11.03
N GLY A 222 -21.15 1.96 12.35
CA GLY A 222 -21.42 0.72 13.09
C GLY A 222 -20.17 0.11 13.76
N GLU A 223 -20.27 -1.11 14.29
CA GLU A 223 -19.13 -1.80 14.95
C GLU A 223 -18.30 -2.63 13.94
N ASN A 224 -16.96 -2.69 14.13
CA ASN A 224 -16.01 -3.48 13.35
C ASN A 224 -15.82 -3.04 11.88
N ILE A 225 -15.33 -1.81 11.68
CA ILE A 225 -15.24 -1.21 10.34
C ILE A 225 -13.84 -0.66 10.09
N GLU A 226 -13.27 -1.07 8.96
CA GLU A 226 -12.08 -0.47 8.36
C GLU A 226 -12.56 0.52 7.29
N VAL A 227 -12.29 1.82 7.44
CA VAL A 227 -12.76 2.85 6.50
C VAL A 227 -11.60 3.61 5.89
N PHE A 228 -11.60 3.72 4.57
CA PHE A 228 -10.74 4.62 3.81
C PHE A 228 -11.61 5.75 3.25
N ARG A 229 -11.20 7.01 3.44
CA ARG A 229 -11.84 8.18 2.82
C ARG A 229 -10.81 9.04 2.13
#